data_AF-Q2YS36-F1
#
_entry.id   AF-Q2YS36-F1
#
_cell.length_a   1.000
_cell.length_b   1.000
_cell.length_c   1.000
_cell.angle_alpha   90.00
_cell.angle_beta   90.00
_cell.angle_gamma   90.00
#
_symmetry.space_group_name_H-M   'P 1'
#
loop_
_entity.id
_entity.type
_entity.pdbx_description
1 polymer ?
#
loop_
_entity_poly.entity_id
_entity_poly.type
_entity_poly.pdbx_seq_one_letter_code
_entity_poly.pdbx_strand_id
1 'polypeptide(L)'
;FVVFPFFFVNIFVALIIITFQEQGDKMMEEYSLEKNERACIDFAISAKPLTRHMPQNKQSFQYRMWQFVVSPPFEYTIMAMIALNTIVLMMKFYGASVAYENALRVFNIVFTSLFSLECVLKVMAFGILNYFRDAWNIFDFVTVLGSITDILVTEFGNPVGVTSF
;
A
#
# COMPACT_ATOMS: atom_id res chain seq x y z
N PHE A 1 -6.67 11.08 -49.05
CA PHE A 1 -6.82 11.95 -47.87
C PHE A 1 -5.98 11.57 -46.65
N VAL A 2 -5.45 10.34 -46.53
CA VAL A 2 -4.64 9.90 -45.36
C VAL A 2 -3.17 10.38 -45.39
N VAL A 3 -2.61 10.65 -46.57
CA VAL A 3 -1.19 10.99 -46.75
C VAL A 3 -0.82 12.34 -46.10
N PHE A 4 -1.73 13.32 -46.15
CA PHE A 4 -1.45 14.66 -45.66
C PHE A 4 -1.35 14.72 -44.12
N PRO A 5 -2.29 14.15 -43.34
CA PRO A 5 -2.14 14.04 -41.88
C PRO A 5 -0.91 13.25 -41.44
N PHE A 6 -0.58 12.15 -42.12
CA PHE A 6 0.58 11.33 -41.78
C PHE A 6 1.91 12.09 -41.95
N PHE A 7 2.02 12.87 -43.02
CA PHE A 7 3.19 13.71 -43.27
C PHE A 7 3.37 14.80 -42.20
N PHE A 8 2.27 15.45 -41.79
CA PHE A 8 2.29 16.47 -40.75
C PHE A 8 2.75 15.94 -39.39
N VAL A 9 2.31 14.75 -38.99
CA VAL A 9 2.75 14.12 -37.73
C VAL A 9 4.25 13.84 -37.77
N ASN A 10 4.78 13.33 -38.88
CA ASN A 10 6.20 13.03 -39.00
C ASN A 10 7.08 14.29 -38.93
N ILE A 11 6.67 15.39 -39.56
CA ILE A 11 7.37 16.68 -39.44
C ILE A 11 7.32 17.20 -38.01
N PHE A 12 6.15 17.13 -37.36
CA PHE A 12 5.98 17.61 -36.00
C PHE A 12 6.85 16.83 -35.00
N VAL A 13 6.87 15.49 -35.12
CA VAL A 13 7.73 14.62 -34.31
C VAL A 13 9.20 14.94 -34.54
N ALA A 14 9.62 15.14 -35.80
CA ALA A 14 11.01 15.51 -36.11
C ALA A 14 11.40 16.87 -35.49
N LEU A 15 10.52 17.87 -35.57
CA LEU A 15 10.73 19.17 -34.92
C LEU A 15 10.86 19.05 -33.40
N ILE A 16 9.99 18.26 -32.76
CA ILE A 16 10.10 17.99 -31.31
C ILE A 16 11.44 17.35 -30.99
N ILE A 17 11.87 16.32 -31.73
CA ILE A 17 13.15 15.63 -31.46
C ILE A 17 14.32 16.61 -31.59
N ILE A 18 14.37 17.40 -32.66
CA ILE A 18 15.46 18.37 -32.89
C ILE A 18 15.48 19.41 -31.77
N THR A 19 14.33 19.97 -31.41
CA THR A 19 14.25 20.96 -30.32
C THR A 19 14.65 20.34 -28.98
N PHE A 20 14.25 19.10 -28.67
CA PHE A 20 14.68 18.42 -27.44
C PHE A 20 16.18 18.11 -27.42
N GLN A 21 16.76 17.74 -28.56
CA GLN A 21 18.21 17.54 -28.68
C GLN A 21 18.95 18.86 -28.50
N GLU A 22 18.52 19.93 -29.16
CA GLU A 22 19.15 21.26 -29.03
C GLU A 22 19.04 21.81 -27.60
N GLN A 23 17.88 21.64 -26.94
CA GLN A 23 17.72 21.99 -25.53
C GLN A 23 18.56 21.08 -24.62
N GLY A 24 18.63 19.78 -24.93
CA GLY A 24 19.45 18.81 -24.21
C GLY A 24 20.93 19.16 -24.27
N ASP A 25 21.45 19.51 -25.45
CA ASP A 25 22.85 19.87 -25.67
C ASP A 25 23.20 21.19 -25.00
N LYS A 26 22.35 22.23 -25.11
CA LYS A 26 22.54 23.51 -24.39
C LYS A 26 22.55 23.32 -22.87
N MET A 27 21.65 22.49 -22.35
CA MET A 27 21.63 22.13 -20.92
C MET A 27 22.83 21.27 -20.52
N MET A 28 23.49 20.55 -21.43
CA MET A 28 24.72 19.82 -21.13
C MET A 28 25.95 20.74 -21.16
N GLU A 29 25.97 21.74 -22.05
CA GLU A 29 27.07 22.70 -22.19
C GLU A 29 27.13 23.71 -21.03
N GLU A 30 25.98 24.06 -20.43
CA GLU A 30 25.89 25.00 -19.30
C GLU A 30 26.31 24.37 -17.94
N TYR A 31 26.52 23.06 -17.88
CA TYR A 31 26.84 22.34 -16.65
C TYR A 31 28.27 21.79 -16.66
N SER A 32 29.12 22.29 -15.76
CA SER A 32 30.52 21.88 -15.62
C SER A 32 30.75 20.48 -15.02
N LEU A 33 29.68 19.80 -14.60
CA LEU A 33 29.69 18.46 -13.98
C LEU A 33 28.75 17.54 -14.77
N GLU A 34 29.15 16.30 -14.97
CA GLU A 34 28.35 15.32 -15.70
C GLU A 34 27.00 15.13 -14.99
N LYS A 35 25.89 15.04 -15.72
CA LYS A 35 24.51 14.96 -15.17
C LYS A 35 24.35 13.89 -14.06
N ASN A 36 25.13 12.82 -14.16
CA ASN A 36 25.18 11.75 -13.17
C ASN A 36 25.86 12.16 -11.85
N GLU A 37 26.90 12.99 -11.90
CA GLU A 37 27.60 13.49 -10.72
C GLU A 37 26.71 14.44 -9.91
N ARG A 38 26.00 15.34 -10.58
CA ARG A 38 25.03 16.23 -9.93
C ARG A 38 23.91 15.44 -9.25
N ALA A 39 23.38 14.41 -9.90
CA ALA A 39 22.35 13.56 -9.29
C ALA A 39 22.87 12.81 -8.04
N CYS A 40 24.11 12.34 -8.08
CA CYS A 40 24.76 11.71 -6.93
C CYS A 40 24.96 12.69 -5.76
N ILE A 41 25.44 13.91 -6.06
CA ILE A 41 25.65 14.97 -5.07
C ILE A 41 24.30 15.41 -4.46
N ASP A 42 23.28 15.64 -5.29
CA ASP A 42 21.95 16.04 -4.83
C ASP A 42 21.31 14.94 -3.99
N PHE A 43 21.48 13.66 -4.34
CA PHE A 43 21.04 12.55 -3.50
C PHE A 43 21.77 12.52 -2.17
N ALA A 44 23.11 12.65 -2.17
CA ALA A 44 23.91 12.65 -0.95
C ALA A 44 23.56 13.81 0.00
N ILE A 45 23.29 15.00 -0.55
CA ILE A 45 22.92 16.19 0.23
C ILE A 45 21.46 16.12 0.71
N SER A 46 20.55 15.59 -0.10
CA SER A 46 19.11 15.55 0.21
C SER A 46 18.67 14.31 0.99
N ALA A 47 19.50 13.29 1.07
CA ALA A 47 19.20 12.06 1.79
C ALA A 47 18.95 12.36 3.28
N LYS A 48 17.68 12.29 3.67
CA LYS A 48 17.30 12.29 5.08
C LYS A 48 17.45 10.88 5.64
N PRO A 49 17.96 10.73 6.87
CA PRO A 49 18.06 9.41 7.49
C PRO A 49 16.67 8.77 7.58
N LEU A 50 16.56 7.51 7.18
CA LEU A 50 15.35 6.72 7.35
C LEU A 50 15.04 6.62 8.84
N THR A 51 13.95 7.23 9.29
CA THR A 51 13.54 7.23 10.69
C THR A 51 13.00 5.85 11.08
N ARG A 52 13.90 4.90 11.36
CA ARG A 52 13.51 3.61 11.94
C ARG A 52 13.34 3.79 13.45
N HIS A 53 12.09 3.82 13.92
CA HIS A 53 11.78 4.01 15.32
C HIS A 53 12.24 2.82 16.17
N MET A 54 13.19 3.05 17.09
CA MET A 54 13.68 2.06 18.05
C MET A 54 13.08 2.37 19.43
N PRO A 55 12.40 1.42 20.09
CA PRO A 55 11.81 1.66 21.40
C PRO A 55 12.91 1.95 22.42
N GLN A 56 12.74 3.03 23.20
CA GLN A 56 13.74 3.49 24.18
C GLN A 56 13.98 2.48 25.33
N ASN A 57 13.02 1.60 25.61
CA ASN A 57 13.04 0.75 26.79
C ASN A 57 13.37 -0.72 26.44
N LYS A 58 14.67 -1.06 26.43
CA LYS A 58 15.20 -2.38 26.03
C LYS A 58 14.81 -3.56 26.94
N GLN A 59 14.28 -3.30 28.15
CA GLN A 59 14.01 -4.33 29.17
C GLN A 59 12.54 -4.76 29.26
N SER A 60 11.63 -4.22 28.44
CA SER A 60 10.20 -4.52 28.51
C SER A 60 9.75 -5.55 27.46
N PHE A 61 8.61 -6.22 27.71
CA PHE A 61 7.88 -7.06 26.75
C PHE A 61 7.68 -6.35 25.39
N GLN A 62 7.59 -5.02 25.42
CA GLN A 62 7.55 -4.15 24.25
C GLN A 62 8.75 -4.33 23.30
N TYR A 63 9.98 -4.53 23.80
CA TYR A 63 11.15 -4.71 22.94
C TYR A 63 11.11 -6.06 22.21
N ARG A 64 10.67 -7.13 22.89
CA ARG A 64 10.51 -8.46 22.27
C ARG A 64 9.43 -8.44 21.18
N MET A 65 8.30 -7.80 21.46
CA MET A 65 7.24 -7.60 20.47
C MET A 65 7.68 -6.72 19.31
N TRP A 66 8.43 -5.65 19.58
CA TRP A 66 8.99 -4.79 18.54
C TRP A 66 9.94 -5.57 17.63
N GLN A 67 10.85 -6.39 18.18
CA GLN A 67 11.73 -7.24 17.36
C GLN A 67 10.95 -8.24 16.50
N PHE A 68 9.83 -8.78 17.01
CA PHE A 68 8.98 -9.69 16.25
C PHE A 68 8.23 -8.97 15.11
N VAL A 69 7.60 -7.84 15.42
CA VAL A 69 6.81 -7.04 14.47
C VAL A 69 7.68 -6.42 13.37
N VAL A 70 8.91 -6.01 13.69
CA VAL A 70 9.87 -5.42 12.75
C VAL A 70 10.64 -6.49 11.96
N SER A 71 10.39 -7.78 12.22
CA SER A 71 11.09 -8.84 11.53
C SER A 71 10.62 -8.92 10.06
N PRO A 72 11.54 -9.04 9.08
CA PRO A 72 11.18 -9.26 7.68
C PRO A 72 10.14 -10.38 7.42
N PRO A 73 10.22 -11.56 8.07
CA PRO A 73 9.21 -12.60 7.84
C PRO A 73 7.80 -12.19 8.29
N PHE A 74 7.67 -11.35 9.32
CA PHE A 74 6.37 -10.82 9.74
C PHE A 74 5.79 -9.90 8.67
N GLU A 75 6.58 -8.97 8.13
CA GLU A 75 6.17 -8.09 7.04
C GLU A 75 5.71 -8.89 5.80
N TYR A 76 6.46 -9.90 5.38
CA TYR A 76 6.04 -10.79 4.28
C TYR A 76 4.76 -11.56 4.58
N THR A 77 4.56 -11.98 5.84
CA THR A 77 3.35 -12.69 6.25
C THR A 77 2.12 -11.79 6.13
N ILE A 78 2.22 -10.53 6.55
CA ILE A 78 1.13 -9.56 6.42
C ILE A 78 0.82 -9.29 4.95
N MET A 79 1.84 -9.08 4.12
CA MET A 79 1.66 -8.90 2.67
C MET A 79 0.99 -10.11 2.01
N ALA A 80 1.35 -11.34 2.43
CA ALA A 80 0.71 -12.55 1.97
C ALA A 80 -0.76 -12.64 2.43
N MET A 81 -1.07 -12.25 3.67
CA MET A 81 -2.45 -12.20 4.18
C MET A 81 -3.31 -11.19 3.41
N ILE A 82 -2.77 -10.02 3.06
CA ILE A 82 -3.48 -9.03 2.22
C ILE A 82 -3.76 -9.61 0.83
N ALA A 83 -2.76 -10.25 0.21
CA ALA A 83 -2.94 -10.89 -1.09
C ALA A 83 -3.98 -12.02 -1.03
N LEU A 84 -3.95 -12.87 0.02
CA LEU A 84 -4.95 -13.92 0.19
C LEU A 84 -6.35 -13.37 0.43
N ASN A 85 -6.50 -12.32 1.24
CA ASN A 85 -7.79 -11.69 1.47
C ASN A 85 -8.38 -11.11 0.18
N THR A 86 -7.57 -10.43 -0.63
CA THR A 86 -8.03 -9.92 -1.94
C THR A 86 -8.46 -11.05 -2.88
N ILE A 87 -7.72 -12.17 -2.94
CA ILE A 87 -8.13 -13.35 -3.72
C ILE A 87 -9.48 -13.90 -3.22
N VAL A 88 -9.66 -14.03 -1.91
CA VAL A 88 -10.92 -14.50 -1.31
C VAL A 88 -12.10 -13.60 -1.66
N LEU A 89 -11.89 -12.28 -1.67
CA LEU A 89 -12.89 -11.31 -2.12
C LEU A 89 -13.19 -11.45 -3.62
N MET A 90 -12.18 -11.67 -4.46
CA MET A 90 -12.35 -11.88 -5.91
C MET A 90 -13.08 -13.18 -6.25
N MET A 91 -13.01 -14.19 -5.39
CA MET A 91 -13.72 -15.46 -5.57
C MET A 91 -15.24 -15.36 -5.33
N LYS A 92 -15.75 -14.21 -4.87
CA LYS A 92 -17.19 -13.98 -4.70
C LYS A 92 -17.88 -13.91 -6.07
N PHE A 93 -18.82 -14.81 -6.34
CA PHE A 93 -19.60 -14.84 -7.58
C PHE A 93 -21.10 -14.93 -7.33
N TYR A 94 -21.90 -14.46 -8.30
CA TYR A 94 -23.36 -14.44 -8.22
C TYR A 94 -23.96 -15.84 -8.48
N GLY A 95 -24.86 -16.30 -7.61
CA GLY A 95 -25.46 -17.64 -7.70
C GLY A 95 -24.66 -18.74 -7.01
N ALA A 96 -23.76 -18.39 -6.09
CA ALA A 96 -23.05 -19.35 -5.26
C ALA A 96 -23.99 -20.08 -4.28
N SER A 97 -23.61 -21.28 -3.86
CA SER A 97 -24.38 -22.02 -2.85
C SER A 97 -24.29 -21.33 -1.49
N VAL A 98 -25.34 -21.45 -0.66
CA VAL A 98 -25.36 -20.88 0.70
C VAL A 98 -24.18 -21.37 1.55
N ALA A 99 -23.75 -22.62 1.35
CA ALA A 99 -22.58 -23.17 2.02
C ALA A 99 -21.27 -22.46 1.61
N TYR A 100 -21.13 -22.09 0.33
CA TYR A 100 -19.97 -21.36 -0.19
C TYR A 100 -19.94 -19.92 0.32
N GLU A 101 -21.08 -19.23 0.33
CA GLU A 101 -21.19 -17.89 0.89
C GLU A 101 -20.86 -17.86 2.39
N ASN A 102 -21.33 -18.85 3.15
CA ASN A 102 -20.99 -18.99 4.57
C ASN A 102 -19.49 -19.26 4.76
N ALA A 103 -18.87 -20.10 3.93
CA ALA A 103 -17.42 -20.33 3.99
C ALA A 103 -16.63 -19.04 3.70
N LEU A 104 -16.99 -18.29 2.66
CA LEU A 104 -16.40 -16.98 2.35
C LEU A 104 -16.57 -15.98 3.51
N ARG A 105 -17.74 -15.95 4.16
CA ARG A 105 -17.99 -15.11 5.34
C ARG A 105 -17.05 -15.49 6.49
N VAL A 106 -16.88 -16.78 6.77
CA VAL A 106 -15.94 -17.26 7.80
C VAL A 106 -14.51 -16.83 7.47
N PHE A 107 -14.06 -16.97 6.22
CA PHE A 107 -12.73 -16.51 5.82
C PHE A 107 -12.56 -15.00 6.03
N ASN A 108 -13.52 -14.18 5.62
CA ASN A 108 -13.46 -12.73 5.84
C ASN A 108 -13.39 -12.36 7.32
N ILE A 109 -14.13 -13.05 8.19
CA ILE A 109 -14.05 -12.87 9.65
C ILE A 109 -12.66 -13.26 10.16
N VAL A 110 -12.12 -14.40 9.72
CA VAL A 110 -10.77 -14.85 10.10
C VAL A 110 -9.71 -13.84 9.67
N PHE A 111 -9.71 -13.37 8.43
CA PHE A 111 -8.77 -12.34 7.96
C PHE A 111 -8.90 -11.04 8.75
N THR A 112 -10.14 -10.57 8.99
CA THR A 112 -10.40 -9.38 9.79
C THR A 112 -9.85 -9.53 11.21
N SER A 113 -10.00 -10.71 11.83
CA SER A 113 -9.46 -10.99 13.15
C SER A 113 -7.93 -10.98 13.18
N LEU A 114 -7.28 -11.50 12.13
CA LEU A 114 -5.82 -11.53 12.00
C LEU A 114 -5.24 -10.12 11.81
N PHE A 115 -5.83 -9.30 10.92
CA PHE A 115 -5.42 -7.90 10.74
C PHE A 115 -5.68 -7.08 12.02
N SER A 116 -6.80 -7.32 12.71
CA SER A 116 -7.06 -6.68 14.01
C SER A 116 -6.00 -7.03 15.04
N LEU A 117 -5.60 -8.31 15.13
CA LEU A 117 -4.55 -8.75 16.04
C LEU A 117 -3.19 -8.14 15.69
N GLU A 118 -2.84 -8.09 14.40
CA GLU A 118 -1.64 -7.42 13.91
C GLU A 118 -1.62 -5.95 14.33
N CYS A 119 -2.70 -5.21 14.07
CA CYS A 119 -2.82 -3.81 14.43
C CYS A 119 -2.60 -3.62 15.94
N VAL A 120 -3.21 -4.46 16.79
CA VAL A 120 -3.02 -4.41 18.25
C VAL A 120 -1.56 -4.70 18.64
N LEU A 121 -0.94 -5.72 18.04
CA LEU A 121 0.47 -6.05 18.28
C LEU A 121 1.40 -4.89 17.90
N LYS A 122 1.16 -4.25 16.75
CA LYS A 122 1.91 -3.08 16.28
C LYS A 122 1.71 -1.87 17.20
N VAL A 123 0.48 -1.57 17.61
CA VAL A 123 0.18 -0.47 18.54
C VAL A 123 0.89 -0.68 19.88
N MET A 124 0.90 -1.90 20.41
CA MET A 124 1.61 -2.20 21.66
C MET A 124 3.14 -2.19 21.49
N ALA A 125 3.67 -2.51 20.29
CA ALA A 125 5.10 -2.53 20.00
C ALA A 125 5.70 -1.12 19.78
N PHE A 126 4.99 -0.24 19.06
CA PHE A 126 5.48 1.10 18.72
C PHE A 126 4.92 2.21 19.63
N GLY A 127 3.79 1.96 20.29
CA GLY A 127 2.99 2.97 20.99
C GLY A 127 2.05 3.72 20.04
N ILE A 128 0.93 4.20 20.57
CA ILE A 128 -0.16 4.84 19.80
C ILE A 128 0.34 6.02 18.94
N LEU A 129 1.13 6.94 19.52
CA LEU A 129 1.59 8.14 18.81
C LEU A 129 2.54 7.84 17.63
N ASN A 130 3.34 6.77 17.74
CA ASN A 130 4.27 6.39 16.68
C ASN A 130 3.60 5.52 15.63
N TYR A 131 2.61 4.71 16.02
CA TYR A 131 1.81 3.92 15.08
C TYR A 131 1.13 4.82 14.05
N PHE A 132 0.50 5.93 14.48
CA PHE A 132 -0.16 6.89 13.58
C PHE A 132 0.80 7.81 12.80
N ARG A 133 2.12 7.72 13.00
CA ARG A 133 3.08 8.48 12.18
C ARG A 133 3.46 7.76 10.89
N ASP A 134 3.28 6.45 10.85
CA ASP A 134 3.61 5.64 9.69
C ASP A 134 2.36 5.46 8.82
N ALA A 135 2.42 5.95 7.58
CA ALA A 135 1.31 5.90 6.64
C ALA A 135 0.83 4.46 6.37
N TRP A 136 1.74 3.49 6.38
CA TRP A 136 1.39 2.08 6.16
C TRP A 136 0.57 1.49 7.30
N ASN A 137 0.89 1.85 8.53
CA ASN A 137 0.12 1.43 9.70
C ASN A 137 -1.25 2.10 9.74
N ILE A 138 -1.36 3.36 9.32
CA ILE A 138 -2.67 4.03 9.15
C ILE A 138 -3.53 3.30 8.13
N PHE A 139 -2.95 2.89 6.99
CA PHE A 139 -3.66 2.14 5.96
C PHE A 139 -4.21 0.80 6.49
N ASP A 140 -3.41 0.08 7.26
CA ASP A 140 -3.83 -1.17 7.93
C ASP A 140 -5.00 -0.92 8.90
N PHE A 141 -4.90 0.10 9.76
CA PHE A 141 -5.99 0.48 10.67
C PHE A 141 -7.30 0.82 9.95
N VAL A 142 -7.23 1.58 8.86
CA VAL A 142 -8.41 1.92 8.05
C VAL A 142 -9.02 0.67 7.43
N THR A 143 -8.20 -0.27 6.98
CA THR A 143 -8.67 -1.54 6.41
C THR A 143 -9.42 -2.37 7.47
N VAL A 144 -8.88 -2.47 8.68
CA VAL A 144 -9.54 -3.14 9.81
C VAL A 144 -10.89 -2.49 10.14
N LEU A 145 -10.95 -1.15 10.22
CA LEU A 145 -12.20 -0.43 10.48
C LEU A 145 -13.23 -0.64 9.37
N GLY A 146 -12.81 -0.66 8.11
CA GLY A 146 -13.67 -0.96 6.97
C GLY A 146 -14.29 -2.35 7.10
N SER A 147 -13.49 -3.37 7.41
CA SER A 147 -13.97 -4.74 7.59
C SER A 147 -14.92 -4.90 8.79
N ILE A 148 -14.65 -4.24 9.91
CA ILE A 148 -15.56 -4.24 11.07
C ILE A 148 -16.89 -3.57 10.71
N THR A 149 -16.84 -2.45 9.97
CA THR A 149 -18.04 -1.73 9.53
C THR A 149 -18.87 -2.59 8.57
N ASP A 150 -18.25 -3.32 7.65
CA ASP A 150 -18.93 -4.24 6.72
C ASP A 150 -19.66 -5.38 7.47
N ILE A 151 -19.00 -5.97 8.46
CA ILE A 151 -19.60 -7.01 9.33
C ILE A 151 -20.78 -6.41 10.12
N LEU A 152 -20.58 -5.25 10.76
CA LEU A 152 -21.64 -4.57 11.51
C LEU A 152 -22.85 -4.24 10.62
N VAL A 153 -22.62 -3.71 9.42
CA VAL A 153 -23.70 -3.39 8.48
C VAL A 153 -24.42 -4.66 8.02
N THR A 154 -23.71 -5.76 7.82
CA THR A 154 -24.32 -7.04 7.42
C THR A 154 -25.20 -7.63 8.53
N GLU A 155 -24.77 -7.53 9.79
CA GLU A 155 -25.48 -8.07 10.96
C GLU A 155 -26.63 -7.15 11.43
N PHE A 156 -26.43 -5.83 11.45
CA PHE A 156 -27.45 -4.87 11.89
C PHE A 156 -28.38 -4.43 10.75
N GLY A 157 -27.93 -4.48 9.50
CA GLY A 157 -28.73 -4.14 8.31
C GLY A 157 -29.66 -5.26 7.84
N ASN A 158 -29.41 -6.51 8.25
CA ASN A 158 -30.39 -7.59 8.18
C ASN A 158 -30.98 -7.82 9.57
N PRO A 159 -32.08 -7.14 9.94
CA PRO A 159 -32.81 -7.54 11.13
C PRO A 159 -33.18 -9.02 10.97
N VAL A 160 -32.78 -9.82 11.94
CA VAL A 160 -33.05 -11.26 12.11
C VAL A 160 -34.57 -11.49 12.30
N GLY A 161 -35.43 -11.02 11.37
CA GLY A 161 -36.87 -10.99 11.63
C GLY A 161 -37.82 -10.44 10.55
N VAL A 162 -37.44 -10.34 9.26
CA VAL A 162 -38.42 -10.03 8.18
C VAL A 162 -38.20 -10.87 6.92
N THR A 163 -38.07 -12.19 7.09
CA THR A 163 -38.52 -13.18 6.09
C THR A 163 -39.26 -14.29 6.84
N SER A 164 -40.39 -13.90 7.42
CA SER A 164 -41.44 -14.81 7.85
C SER A 164 -42.75 -14.11 7.54
N PHE A 165 -43.06 -14.00 6.25
CA PHE A 165 -44.39 -14.02 5.62
C PHE A 165 -44.21 -14.13 4.11
#